data_AF-A0A4Q2YYF1-F1
#
_entry.id   AF-A0A4Q2YYF1-F1
#
_cell.length_a   1.000
_cell.length_b   1.000
_cell.length_c   1.000
_cell.angle_alpha   90.00
_cell.angle_beta   90.00
_cell.angle_gamma   90.00
#
_symmetry.space_group_name_H-M   'P 1'
#
loop_
_entity.id
_entity.type
_entity.pdbx_description
1 polymer ?
#
loop_
_entity_poly.entity_id
_entity_poly.type
_entity_poly.pdbx_seq_one_letter_code
_entity_poly.pdbx_strand_id
1 'polypeptide(L)'
;MTSPPWLPGEGAPSDKRHAPATLRNRDAIIAVLAEWLPATGTVLEVASGSGEHAVHFAAAFPQFTWKPSDPDPAGLTSIAAYRAEAGLANITPPLALDAASAAWPVSAADAILCINMVH
;
A
#
# COMPACT_ATOMS: atom_id res chain seq x y z
N MET A 1 13.41 -1.23 20.34
CA MET A 1 14.24 -0.58 19.31
C MET A 1 13.35 -0.44 18.08
N THR A 2 13.04 0.79 17.66
CA THR A 2 12.27 1.03 16.43
C THR A 2 13.21 0.88 15.24
N SER A 3 12.84 0.05 14.27
CA SER A 3 13.60 -0.07 13.02
C SER A 3 13.75 1.31 12.36
N PRO A 4 14.90 1.61 11.73
CA PRO A 4 15.12 2.89 11.07
C PRO A 4 14.07 3.12 9.95
N PRO A 5 13.69 4.37 9.66
CA PRO A 5 12.82 4.70 8.55
C PRO A 5 13.45 4.23 7.24
N TRP A 6 12.66 3.54 6.42
CA TRP A 6 13.14 3.06 5.13
C TRP A 6 13.25 4.18 4.09
N LEU A 7 14.32 4.12 3.29
CA LEU A 7 14.50 4.88 2.04
C LEU A 7 14.47 3.93 0.83
N PRO A 8 13.74 4.24 -0.26
CA PRO A 8 13.72 3.45 -1.49
C PRO A 8 15.11 3.04 -1.97
N GLY A 9 15.29 1.76 -2.31
CA GLY A 9 16.59 1.21 -2.75
C GLY A 9 17.52 0.63 -1.68
N GLU A 10 17.22 0.74 -0.38
CA GLU A 10 18.06 0.15 0.69
C GLU A 10 17.54 -1.20 1.20
N GLY A 11 18.42 -2.20 1.41
CA GLY A 11 18.15 -3.39 2.24
C GLY A 11 17.81 -4.69 1.48
N ALA A 12 18.01 -5.83 2.16
CA ALA A 12 17.74 -7.16 1.61
C ALA A 12 16.22 -7.39 1.42
N PRO A 13 15.81 -8.14 0.38
CA PRO A 13 14.41 -8.38 0.04
C PRO A 13 13.72 -9.38 0.98
N SER A 14 13.98 -9.37 2.29
CA SER A 14 13.36 -10.29 3.26
C SER A 14 12.57 -9.63 4.39
N ASP A 15 12.64 -8.31 4.56
CA ASP A 15 12.19 -7.69 5.81
C ASP A 15 11.00 -6.72 5.63
N LYS A 16 10.07 -6.76 6.59
CA LYS A 16 9.05 -5.72 6.76
C LYS A 16 9.73 -4.39 6.99
N ARG A 17 9.35 -3.39 6.20
CA ARG A 17 9.88 -2.02 6.29
C ARG A 17 8.90 -1.17 7.08
N HIS A 18 9.43 -0.26 7.88
CA HIS A 18 8.60 0.65 8.66
C HIS A 18 8.68 2.07 8.09
N ALA A 19 7.51 2.71 7.96
CA ALA A 19 7.40 4.09 7.52
C ALA A 19 6.75 4.92 8.66
N PRO A 20 7.54 5.69 9.44
CA PRO A 20 7.02 6.48 10.56
C PRO A 20 5.93 7.49 10.17
N ALA A 21 5.88 7.91 8.90
CA ALA A 21 4.80 8.75 8.38
C ALA A 21 3.44 8.04 8.44
N THR A 22 3.40 6.73 8.18
CA THR A 22 2.17 5.93 8.17
C THR A 22 1.44 6.01 9.51
N LEU A 23 2.14 5.77 10.62
CA LEU A 23 1.54 5.82 11.95
C LEU A 23 1.00 7.21 12.32
N ARG A 24 1.58 8.28 11.75
CA ARG A 24 1.18 9.66 12.05
C ARG A 24 -0.07 10.10 11.29
N ASN A 25 -0.32 9.54 10.11
CA ASN A 25 -1.35 10.07 9.21
C ASN A 25 -2.45 9.06 8.81
N ARG A 26 -2.28 7.76 9.06
CA ARG A 26 -3.21 6.71 8.59
C ARG A 26 -4.67 6.92 9.03
N ASP A 27 -4.91 7.37 10.26
CA ASP A 27 -6.28 7.54 10.78
C ASP A 27 -6.94 8.80 10.22
N ALA A 28 -6.17 9.88 10.05
CA ALA A 28 -6.64 11.09 9.39
C ALA A 28 -6.99 10.82 7.91
N ILE A 29 -6.19 9.98 7.25
CA ILE A 29 -6.45 9.57 5.86
C ILE A 29 -7.70 8.69 5.77
N ILE A 30 -7.93 7.76 6.72
CA ILE A 30 -9.19 6.99 6.77
C ILE A 30 -10.40 7.90 6.78
N ALA A 31 -10.38 8.97 7.61
CA ALA A 31 -11.50 9.89 7.68
C ALA A 31 -11.81 10.54 6.31
N VAL A 32 -10.76 10.94 5.57
CA VAL A 32 -10.91 11.47 4.21
C VAL A 32 -11.40 10.39 3.25
N LEU A 33 -10.80 9.19 3.26
CA LEU A 33 -11.19 8.11 2.35
C LEU A 33 -12.65 7.69 2.53
N ALA A 34 -13.17 7.71 3.75
CA ALA A 34 -14.58 7.38 4.02
C ALA A 34 -15.58 8.34 3.34
N GLU A 35 -15.17 9.57 3.03
CA GLU A 35 -16.00 10.56 2.35
C GLU A 35 -15.94 10.44 0.82
N TRP A 36 -14.82 9.95 0.28
CA TRP A 36 -14.51 9.99 -1.15
C TRP A 36 -14.62 8.65 -1.86
N LEU A 37 -14.40 7.54 -1.14
CA LEU A 37 -14.50 6.21 -1.74
C LEU A 37 -15.98 5.85 -2.02
N PRO A 38 -16.26 5.08 -3.09
CA PRO A 38 -17.60 4.57 -3.34
C PRO A 38 -18.04 3.57 -2.26
N ALA A 39 -19.26 3.06 -2.32
CA ALA A 39 -19.75 2.12 -1.30
C ALA A 39 -18.91 0.82 -1.22
N THR A 40 -18.45 0.31 -2.36
CA THR A 40 -17.60 -0.89 -2.49
C THR A 40 -16.73 -0.76 -3.74
N GLY A 41 -15.73 -1.63 -3.90
CA GLY A 41 -14.96 -1.70 -5.14
C GLY A 41 -13.51 -2.14 -4.95
N THR A 42 -12.68 -1.78 -5.91
CA THR A 42 -11.24 -2.02 -5.94
C THR A 42 -10.48 -0.71 -5.77
N VAL A 43 -9.57 -0.66 -4.79
CA VAL A 43 -8.63 0.46 -4.61
C VAL A 43 -7.24 0.00 -5.03
N LEU A 44 -6.67 0.66 -6.03
CA LEU A 44 -5.25 0.52 -6.38
C LEU A 44 -4.44 1.53 -5.59
N GLU A 45 -3.55 1.07 -4.73
CA GLU A 45 -2.60 1.94 -4.05
C GLU A 45 -1.27 1.94 -4.82
N VAL A 46 -0.87 3.11 -5.30
CA VAL A 46 0.37 3.35 -6.04
C VAL A 46 1.44 3.82 -5.07
N ALA A 47 2.64 3.25 -5.18
CA ALA A 47 3.77 3.49 -4.28
C ALA A 47 3.44 3.16 -2.82
N SER A 48 2.90 1.96 -2.58
CA SER A 48 2.56 1.44 -1.25
C SER A 48 3.76 1.34 -0.30
N GLY A 49 5.00 1.31 -0.82
CA GLY A 49 6.25 1.33 -0.07
C GLY A 49 6.33 0.20 0.96
N SER A 50 6.22 0.56 2.24
CA SER A 50 6.20 -0.42 3.35
C SER A 50 5.04 -1.41 3.28
N GLY A 51 3.88 -1.00 2.78
CA GLY A 51 2.61 -1.73 2.87
C GLY A 51 1.83 -1.49 4.17
N GLU A 52 2.31 -0.66 5.09
CA GLU A 52 1.62 -0.37 6.36
C GLU A 52 0.26 0.34 6.16
N HIS A 53 0.14 1.20 5.14
CA HIS A 53 -1.13 1.85 4.79
C HIS A 53 -2.12 0.83 4.21
N ALA A 54 -1.72 0.02 3.23
CA ALA A 54 -2.55 -1.03 2.66
C ALA A 54 -3.22 -1.93 3.71
N VAL A 55 -2.44 -2.44 4.68
CA VAL A 55 -3.02 -3.30 5.74
C VAL A 55 -3.95 -2.54 6.68
N HIS A 56 -3.62 -1.29 7.02
CA HIS A 56 -4.43 -0.47 7.92
C HIS A 56 -5.77 -0.09 7.26
N PHE A 57 -5.74 0.32 5.99
CA PHE A 57 -6.94 0.69 5.26
C PHE A 57 -7.79 -0.53 4.92
N ALA A 58 -7.19 -1.67 4.59
CA ALA A 58 -7.94 -2.90 4.35
C ALA A 58 -8.70 -3.39 5.60
N ALA A 59 -8.12 -3.21 6.79
CA ALA A 59 -8.82 -3.51 8.05
C ALA A 59 -9.99 -2.55 8.31
N ALA A 60 -9.82 -1.27 8.00
CA ALA A 60 -10.85 -0.24 8.20
C ALA A 60 -11.99 -0.31 7.16
N PHE A 61 -11.68 -0.78 5.95
CA PHE A 61 -12.59 -0.81 4.81
C PHE A 61 -12.72 -2.24 4.23
N PRO A 62 -13.36 -3.17 4.97
CA PRO A 62 -13.45 -4.59 4.58
C PRO A 62 -14.24 -4.82 3.29
N GLN A 63 -15.03 -3.84 2.85
CA GLN A 63 -15.86 -3.91 1.64
C GLN A 63 -15.11 -3.60 0.34
N PHE A 64 -13.81 -3.28 0.41
CA PHE A 64 -12.97 -3.06 -0.77
C PHE A 64 -11.93 -4.16 -0.93
N THR A 65 -11.56 -4.41 -2.19
CA THR A 65 -10.34 -5.13 -2.54
C THR A 65 -9.19 -4.14 -2.70
N TRP A 66 -8.18 -4.28 -1.86
CA TRP A 66 -6.97 -3.45 -1.89
C TRP A 66 -5.90 -4.11 -2.77
N LYS A 67 -5.44 -3.37 -3.78
CA LYS A 67 -4.35 -3.75 -4.67
C LYS A 67 -3.14 -2.87 -4.40
N PRO A 68 -2.25 -3.24 -3.46
CA PRO A 68 -1.03 -2.48 -3.24
C PRO A 68 -0.05 -2.65 -4.39
N SER A 69 0.74 -1.63 -4.68
CA SER A 69 1.69 -1.67 -5.79
C SER A 69 2.90 -0.78 -5.54
N ASP A 70 4.04 -1.21 -6.08
CA ASP A 70 5.30 -0.47 -5.95
C ASP A 70 6.24 -0.85 -7.12
N PRO A 71 7.07 0.06 -7.65
CA PRO A 71 8.08 -0.29 -8.64
C PRO A 71 9.30 -0.98 -8.02
N ASP A 72 9.58 -0.74 -6.73
CA ASP A 72 10.76 -1.28 -6.05
C ASP A 72 10.52 -2.72 -5.57
N PRO A 73 11.29 -3.73 -6.04
CA PRO A 73 11.21 -5.10 -5.53
C PRO A 73 11.28 -5.21 -4.00
N ALA A 74 12.02 -4.30 -3.36
CA ALA A 74 12.16 -4.26 -1.92
C ALA A 74 10.87 -3.78 -1.21
N GLY A 75 10.10 -2.89 -1.84
CA GLY A 75 8.76 -2.50 -1.41
C GLY A 75 7.77 -3.67 -1.58
N LEU A 76 7.82 -4.35 -2.74
CA LEU A 76 6.99 -5.53 -3.00
C LEU A 76 7.16 -6.63 -1.96
N THR A 77 8.40 -6.96 -1.57
CA THR A 77 8.62 -7.91 -0.45
C THR A 77 7.98 -7.41 0.84
N SER A 78 8.20 -6.15 1.21
CA SER A 78 7.67 -5.61 2.47
C SER A 78 6.15 -5.71 2.51
N ILE A 79 5.47 -5.30 1.44
CA ILE A 79 4.02 -5.38 1.31
C ILE A 79 3.54 -6.84 1.45
N ALA A 80 4.22 -7.78 0.78
CA ALA A 80 3.88 -9.19 0.87
C ALA A 80 4.01 -9.72 2.31
N ALA A 81 5.03 -9.30 3.04
CA ALA A 81 5.24 -9.67 4.43
C ALA A 81 4.16 -9.11 5.37
N TYR A 82 3.82 -7.81 5.24
CA TYR A 82 2.71 -7.19 5.99
C TYR A 82 1.37 -7.84 5.69
N ARG A 83 1.10 -8.13 4.41
CA ARG A 83 -0.11 -8.82 3.98
C ARG A 83 -0.21 -10.21 4.62
N ALA A 84 0.88 -10.98 4.60
CA ALA A 84 0.91 -12.32 5.16
C ALA A 84 0.66 -12.33 6.67
N GLU A 85 1.25 -11.36 7.40
CA GLU A 85 1.04 -11.18 8.83
C GLU A 85 -0.38 -10.73 9.17
N ALA A 86 -0.94 -9.79 8.41
CA ALA A 86 -2.29 -9.26 8.66
C ALA A 86 -3.38 -10.31 8.42
N GLY A 87 -3.15 -11.27 7.51
CA GLY A 87 -4.09 -12.35 7.22
C GLY A 87 -5.43 -11.90 6.64
N LEU A 88 -5.49 -10.66 6.12
CA LEU A 88 -6.71 -10.06 5.58
C LEU A 88 -7.00 -10.60 4.17
N ALA A 89 -8.22 -11.09 3.95
CA ALA A 89 -8.65 -11.67 2.68
C ALA A 89 -8.83 -10.64 1.56
N ASN A 90 -9.00 -9.36 1.92
CA ASN A 90 -9.30 -8.27 1.00
C ASN A 90 -8.08 -7.47 0.54
N ILE A 91 -6.88 -8.05 0.66
CA ILE A 91 -5.63 -7.50 0.11
C ILE A 91 -5.08 -8.49 -0.91
N THR A 92 -4.84 -8.04 -2.14
CA THR A 92 -4.21 -8.87 -3.18
C THR A 92 -2.69 -8.94 -2.98
N PRO A 93 -1.99 -9.91 -3.58
CA PRO A 93 -0.54 -9.82 -3.73
C PRO A 93 -0.12 -8.47 -4.35
N PRO A 94 1.05 -7.92 -3.97
CA PRO A 94 1.50 -6.64 -4.47
C PRO A 94 1.82 -6.71 -5.96
N LEU A 95 1.54 -5.62 -6.66
CA LEU A 95 1.78 -5.49 -8.09
C LEU A 95 3.05 -4.69 -8.34
N ALA A 96 3.93 -5.21 -9.20
CA ALA A 96 5.06 -4.44 -9.73
C ALA A 96 4.52 -3.39 -10.70
N LEU A 97 4.41 -2.14 -10.22
CA LEU A 97 3.83 -1.04 -10.98
C LEU A 97 4.75 0.16 -10.93
N ASP A 98 5.27 0.53 -12.09
CA ASP A 98 5.86 1.85 -12.32
C ASP A 98 4.79 2.79 -12.87
N ALA A 99 4.50 3.86 -12.13
CA ALA A 99 3.48 4.84 -12.50
C ALA A 99 3.81 5.58 -13.81
N ALA A 100 5.09 5.66 -14.18
CA ALA A 100 5.54 6.23 -15.45
C ALA A 100 5.39 5.27 -16.64
N SER A 101 5.05 4.00 -16.40
CA SER A 101 4.85 3.01 -17.46
C SER A 101 3.62 3.36 -18.32
N ALA A 102 3.76 3.19 -19.63
CA ALA A 102 2.66 3.33 -20.58
C ALA A 102 1.57 2.25 -20.42
N ALA A 103 1.92 1.12 -19.78
CA ALA A 103 1.00 0.02 -19.52
C ALA A 103 1.06 -0.37 -18.05
N TRP A 104 -0.10 -0.35 -17.39
CA TRP A 104 -0.25 -0.75 -16.00
C TRP A 104 -0.73 -2.21 -15.91
N PRO A 105 -0.30 -2.97 -14.90
CA PRO A 105 -0.73 -4.37 -14.68
C PRO A 105 -2.17 -4.49 -14.14
N VAL A 106 -2.98 -3.44 -14.28
CA VAL A 106 -4.35 -3.35 -13.78
C VAL A 106 -5.23 -2.79 -14.90
N SER A 107 -6.30 -3.50 -15.24
CA SER A 107 -7.24 -3.07 -16.28
C SER A 107 -8.29 -2.07 -15.79
N ALA A 108 -8.62 -2.09 -14.50
CA ALA A 108 -9.58 -1.18 -13.87
C ALA A 108 -9.38 -1.13 -12.34
N ALA A 109 -9.70 0.03 -11.76
CA ALA A 109 -9.88 0.26 -10.33
C ALA A 109 -10.98 1.31 -10.13
N ASP A 110 -11.75 1.20 -9.05
CA ASP A 110 -12.80 2.15 -8.70
C ASP A 110 -12.21 3.40 -8.03
N ALA A 111 -11.03 3.27 -7.42
CA ALA A 111 -10.21 4.37 -6.93
C ALA A 111 -8.72 4.07 -7.09
N ILE A 112 -7.94 5.14 -7.32
CA ILE A 112 -6.47 5.10 -7.30
C ILE A 112 -6.00 6.00 -6.16
N LEU A 113 -5.19 5.43 -5.27
CA LEU A 113 -4.66 6.09 -4.08
C LEU A 113 -3.15 6.25 -4.21
N CYS A 114 -2.63 7.44 -3.95
CA CYS A 114 -1.20 7.72 -3.88
C CYS A 114 -0.94 8.64 -2.69
N ILE A 115 -0.16 8.18 -1.72
CA ILE A 115 0.06 8.85 -0.43
C ILE A 115 1.55 8.86 -0.13
N ASN A 116 2.06 9.99 0.40
CA ASN A 116 3.44 10.13 0.86
C ASN A 116 4.51 9.77 -0.21
N MET A 117 4.14 9.82 -1.49
CA MET A 117 5.07 9.63 -2.59
C MET A 117 5.88 10.91 -2.80
N VAL A 118 7.20 10.77 -2.87
CA VAL A 118 8.14 11.84 -3.17
C VAL A 118 8.98 11.40 -4.35
N HIS A 119 9.11 12.27 -5.35
CA HIS A 119 9.90 12.07 -6.57
C HIS A 119 11.31 12.66 -6.45
#